data_AF-A0A382FJI5-F1
#
_entry.id   AF-A0A382FJI5-F1
#
_cell.length_a   1.000
_cell.length_b   1.000
_cell.length_c   1.000
_cell.angle_alpha   90.00
_cell.angle_beta   90.00
_cell.angle_gamma   90.00
#
_symmetry.space_group_name_H-M   'P 1'
#
loop_
_entity.id
_entity.type
_entity.pdbx_description
1 polymer ?
#
loop_
_entity_poly.entity_id
_entity_poly.type
_entity_poly.pdbx_seq_one_letter_code
_entity_poly.pdbx_strand_id
1 'polypeptide(L)'
;MTMLDGMRRHKGWLKWSLALVCLAFVFLYIPGFLDQTGVGGTPNDVLAKVGDHEITVSRFRQIYLAQLQNYRRQSSGEVTEEVLRSLGVDRQILQGMISRYAALTEAQRLGLSVSDAEVTQRIVNLPAFQENGQFVGAQRYLQALQFQRPPMSPEQFEEEVRGDIMFERLQTAITGWITVSDEEIAEEHRRRNEKVKVEVVTFHGDDYRDEIEVSDEEIQAQYDESPLAYQEPEKRKLRFLLVDESTIFESINPTEDELQQYY
;
A
#
# COMPACT_ATOMS: atom_id res chain seq x y z
N MET A 1 -2.71 -65.63 3.81
CA MET A 1 -1.70 -64.72 3.23
C MET A 1 -2.13 -63.31 3.52
N THR A 2 -1.50 -62.67 4.51
CA THR A 2 -1.89 -61.36 5.04
C THR A 2 -1.24 -60.24 4.24
N MET A 3 -2.00 -59.18 3.93
CA MET A 3 -1.60 -58.03 3.12
C MET A 3 -0.28 -57.34 3.54
N LEU A 4 0.19 -57.59 4.77
CA LEU A 4 1.41 -57.02 5.33
C LEU A 4 2.71 -57.65 4.76
N ASP A 5 2.68 -58.84 4.17
CA ASP A 5 3.88 -59.48 3.61
C ASP A 5 4.24 -58.96 2.20
N GLY A 6 3.27 -58.42 1.47
CA GLY A 6 3.50 -57.75 0.17
C GLY A 6 4.31 -56.45 0.31
N MET A 7 4.09 -55.71 1.41
CA MET A 7 4.82 -54.46 1.71
C MET A 7 6.29 -54.68 2.09
N ARG A 8 6.66 -55.84 2.67
CA ARG A 8 8.05 -56.12 3.06
C ARG A 8 8.93 -56.52 1.87
N ARG A 9 8.35 -57.13 0.84
CA ARG A 9 9.09 -57.59 -0.35
C ARG A 9 9.54 -56.47 -1.30
N HIS A 10 8.86 -55.32 -1.27
CA HIS A 10 9.17 -54.15 -2.12
C HIS A 10 9.76 -52.95 -1.37
N LYS A 11 10.26 -53.16 -0.14
CA LYS A 11 10.81 -52.08 0.72
C LYS A 11 11.97 -51.31 0.09
N GLY A 12 12.72 -51.92 -0.85
CA GLY A 12 13.77 -51.24 -1.61
C GLY A 12 13.20 -50.27 -2.66
N TRP A 13 12.20 -50.72 -3.43
CA TRP A 13 11.55 -49.91 -4.46
C TRP A 13 10.72 -48.77 -3.85
N LEU A 14 10.06 -49.03 -2.72
CA LEU A 14 9.28 -48.02 -2.00
C LEU A 14 10.16 -46.89 -1.43
N LYS A 15 11.40 -47.19 -1.02
CA LYS A 15 12.35 -46.16 -0.56
C LYS A 15 12.77 -45.24 -1.70
N TRP A 16 13.00 -45.80 -2.89
CA TRP A 16 13.39 -45.02 -4.06
C TRP A 16 12.24 -44.18 -4.61
N SER A 17 11.00 -44.70 -4.62
CA SER A 17 9.83 -43.91 -5.01
C SER A 17 9.52 -42.80 -3.99
N LEU A 18 9.63 -43.07 -2.69
CA LEU A 18 9.46 -42.07 -1.64
C LEU A 18 10.55 -40.98 -1.71
N ALA A 19 11.81 -41.36 -1.92
CA ALA A 19 12.91 -40.42 -2.07
C ALA A 19 12.71 -39.50 -3.29
N LEU A 20 12.21 -40.05 -4.40
CA LEU A 20 11.89 -39.28 -5.61
C LEU A 20 10.73 -38.30 -5.36
N VAL A 21 9.69 -38.71 -4.63
CA VAL A 21 8.57 -37.82 -4.25
C VAL A 21 9.04 -36.72 -3.30
N CYS A 22 9.85 -37.03 -2.29
CA CYS A 22 10.44 -36.01 -1.41
C CYS A 22 11.35 -35.05 -2.18
N LEU A 23 12.17 -35.55 -3.11
CA LEU A 23 13.05 -34.72 -3.92
C LEU A 23 12.24 -33.83 -4.88
N ALA A 24 11.16 -34.34 -5.47
CA ALA A 24 10.23 -33.56 -6.26
C ALA A 24 9.52 -32.48 -5.41
N PHE A 25 9.13 -32.78 -4.17
CA PHE A 25 8.60 -31.78 -3.25
C PHE A 25 9.62 -30.69 -2.92
N VAL A 26 10.86 -31.07 -2.61
CA VAL A 26 11.96 -30.12 -2.36
C VAL A 26 12.21 -29.24 -3.59
N PHE A 27 12.28 -29.82 -4.79
CA PHE A 27 12.55 -29.05 -6.01
C PHE A 27 11.38 -28.21 -6.50
N LEU A 28 10.13 -28.63 -6.29
CA LEU A 28 8.94 -27.98 -6.84
C LEU A 28 8.30 -27.01 -5.84
N TYR A 29 8.35 -27.30 -4.54
CA TYR A 29 7.75 -26.44 -3.50
C TYR A 29 8.71 -25.47 -2.81
N ILE A 30 10.02 -25.76 -2.71
CA ILE A 30 10.97 -24.81 -2.07
C ILE A 30 11.12 -23.51 -2.88
N PRO A 31 11.22 -23.53 -4.24
CA PRO A 31 11.26 -22.29 -5.00
C PRO A 31 9.99 -21.47 -4.77
N GLY A 32 8.81 -22.09 -4.76
CA GLY A 32 7.54 -21.41 -4.51
C GLY A 32 7.37 -20.84 -3.09
N PHE A 33 8.13 -21.34 -2.10
CA PHE A 33 8.15 -20.80 -0.74
C PHE A 33 9.16 -19.64 -0.58
N LEU A 34 10.20 -19.60 -1.41
CA LEU A 34 11.18 -18.50 -1.46
C LEU A 34 10.72 -17.34 -2.37
N ASP A 35 9.94 -17.62 -3.42
CA ASP A 35 9.42 -16.64 -4.39
C ASP A 35 8.13 -15.93 -3.96
N GLN A 36 7.55 -16.24 -2.80
CA GLN A 36 6.27 -15.70 -2.34
C GLN A 36 6.28 -14.20 -1.97
N THR A 37 7.27 -13.42 -2.40
CA THR A 37 7.37 -11.97 -2.13
C THR A 37 7.62 -11.15 -3.39
N GLY A 38 6.72 -11.27 -4.38
CA GLY A 38 6.12 -10.17 -5.15
C GLY A 38 7.00 -9.05 -5.73
N VAL A 39 8.31 -9.23 -5.89
CA VAL A 39 9.24 -8.29 -6.54
C VAL A 39 10.27 -9.11 -7.30
N GLY A 40 10.09 -9.22 -8.63
CA GLY A 40 11.01 -9.94 -9.51
C GLY A 40 12.39 -9.28 -9.51
N GLY A 41 13.41 -10.05 -9.16
CA GLY A 41 14.80 -9.63 -9.07
C GLY A 41 15.54 -10.48 -8.03
N THR A 42 16.81 -10.81 -8.28
CA THR A 42 17.63 -11.44 -7.25
C THR A 42 17.86 -10.44 -6.11
N PRO A 43 18.04 -10.88 -4.84
CA PRO A 43 18.23 -9.96 -3.71
C PRO A 43 19.37 -8.94 -3.88
N ASN A 44 20.35 -9.25 -4.74
CA ASN A 44 21.52 -8.42 -5.03
C ASN A 44 21.37 -7.57 -6.30
N ASP A 45 20.25 -7.67 -7.02
CA ASP A 45 20.02 -6.83 -8.18
C ASP A 45 19.91 -5.36 -7.76
N VAL A 46 20.49 -4.48 -8.58
CA VAL A 46 20.48 -3.04 -8.35
C VAL A 46 19.26 -2.42 -9.01
N LEU A 47 18.37 -1.84 -8.21
CA LEU A 47 17.19 -1.11 -8.68
C LEU A 47 17.52 0.29 -9.17
N ALA A 48 18.47 0.95 -8.51
CA ALA A 48 18.93 2.29 -8.85
C ALA A 48 20.35 2.52 -8.32
N LYS A 49 21.09 3.41 -8.97
CA LYS A 49 22.44 3.83 -8.55
C LYS A 49 22.51 5.35 -8.48
N VAL A 50 23.02 5.87 -7.37
CA VAL A 50 23.16 7.30 -7.11
C VAL A 50 24.59 7.56 -6.67
N GLY A 51 25.42 8.08 -7.59
CA GLY A 51 26.86 8.18 -7.37
C GLY A 51 27.48 6.80 -7.12
N ASP A 52 28.15 6.66 -5.98
CA ASP A 52 28.77 5.40 -5.53
C ASP A 52 27.81 4.53 -4.70
N HIS A 53 26.60 5.00 -4.40
CA HIS A 53 25.61 4.25 -3.63
C HIS A 53 24.65 3.47 -4.54
N GLU A 54 24.51 2.18 -4.26
CA GLU A 54 23.62 1.27 -4.98
C GLU A 54 22.41 0.90 -4.12
N ILE A 55 21.21 1.08 -4.69
CA ILE A 55 19.95 0.65 -4.07
C ILE A 55 19.65 -0.77 -4.56
N THR A 56 19.87 -1.76 -3.71
CA THR A 56 19.58 -3.16 -4.04
C THR A 56 18.11 -3.51 -3.79
N VAL A 57 17.62 -4.56 -4.48
CA VAL A 57 16.28 -5.12 -4.25
C VAL A 57 16.08 -5.53 -2.79
N SER A 58 17.09 -6.15 -2.17
CA SER A 58 17.04 -6.56 -0.76
C SER A 58 16.85 -5.37 0.18
N ARG A 59 17.62 -4.29 -0.03
CA ARG A 59 17.53 -3.09 0.81
C ARG A 59 16.18 -2.39 0.65
N PHE A 60 15.70 -2.25 -0.58
CA PHE A 60 14.38 -1.68 -0.85
C PHE A 60 13.28 -2.51 -0.18
N ARG A 61 13.31 -3.85 -0.33
CA ARG A 61 12.34 -4.76 0.28
C ARG A 61 12.34 -4.67 1.80
N GLN A 62 13.51 -4.54 2.43
CA GLN A 62 13.63 -4.37 3.87
C GLN A 62 12.90 -3.10 4.35
N ILE A 63 13.14 -1.96 3.70
CA ILE A 63 12.50 -0.69 4.06
C ILE A 63 11.00 -0.75 3.80
N TYR A 64 10.59 -1.34 2.67
CA TYR A 64 9.18 -1.53 2.33
C TYR A 64 8.43 -2.34 3.39
N LEU A 65 9.00 -3.47 3.84
CA LEU A 65 8.39 -4.31 4.86
C LEU A 65 8.36 -3.63 6.24
N ALA A 66 9.39 -2.86 6.59
CA ALA A 66 9.39 -2.06 7.82
C ALA A 66 8.28 -1.00 7.80
N GLN A 67 8.09 -0.31 6.67
CA GLN A 67 7.04 0.69 6.50
C GLN A 67 5.64 0.04 6.52
N LEU A 68 5.46 -1.11 5.89
CA LEU A 68 4.22 -1.88 5.95
C LEU A 68 3.87 -2.27 7.40
N GLN A 69 4.85 -2.71 8.19
CA GLN A 69 4.62 -3.01 9.61
C GLN A 69 4.22 -1.77 10.40
N ASN A 70 4.81 -0.60 10.10
CA ASN A 70 4.42 0.67 10.72
C ASN A 70 2.95 1.02 10.42
N TYR A 71 2.53 0.94 9.15
CA TYR A 71 1.14 1.19 8.76
C TYR A 71 0.16 0.20 9.40
N ARG A 72 0.50 -1.08 9.43
CA ARG A 72 -0.34 -2.11 10.08
C ARG A 72 -0.52 -1.83 11.58
N ARG A 73 0.52 -1.36 12.27
CA ARG A 73 0.44 -0.98 13.69
C ARG A 73 -0.46 0.24 13.93
N GLN A 74 -0.49 1.19 13.00
CA GLN A 74 -1.30 2.40 13.11
C GLN A 74 -2.76 2.19 12.70
N SER A 75 -3.02 1.33 11.71
CA SER A 75 -4.35 1.07 11.14
C SER A 75 -5.02 -0.20 11.68
N SER A 76 -4.57 -0.71 12.83
CA SER A 76 -5.10 -1.94 13.45
C SER A 76 -5.15 -3.16 12.49
N GLY A 77 -4.25 -3.21 11.50
CA GLY A 77 -4.16 -4.30 10.52
C GLY A 77 -5.01 -4.17 9.25
N GLU A 78 -5.76 -3.09 9.04
CA GLU A 78 -6.63 -2.92 7.86
C GLU A 78 -5.87 -2.63 6.55
N VAL A 79 -4.61 -2.20 6.63
CA VAL A 79 -3.80 -1.89 5.46
C VAL A 79 -3.16 -3.16 4.88
N THR A 80 -3.66 -3.58 3.72
CA THR A 80 -3.06 -4.67 2.93
C THR A 80 -1.93 -4.19 2.02
N GLU A 81 -1.17 -5.13 1.48
CA GLU A 81 -0.10 -4.81 0.54
C GLU A 81 -0.64 -4.23 -0.78
N GLU A 82 -1.79 -4.71 -1.27
CA GLU A 82 -2.41 -4.14 -2.49
C GLU A 82 -2.77 -2.68 -2.32
N VAL A 83 -3.24 -2.27 -1.13
CA VAL A 83 -3.59 -0.87 -0.84
C VAL A 83 -2.34 0.01 -0.88
N LEU A 84 -1.21 -0.42 -0.31
CA LEU A 84 0.03 0.36 -0.39
C LEU A 84 0.56 0.47 -1.81
N ARG A 85 0.44 -0.60 -2.61
CA ARG A 85 0.83 -0.57 -4.04
C ARG A 85 -0.07 0.36 -4.84
N SER A 86 -1.39 0.36 -4.61
CA SER A 86 -2.30 1.27 -5.31
C SER A 86 -2.08 2.74 -4.93
N LEU A 87 -1.64 3.00 -3.69
CA LEU A 87 -1.22 4.33 -3.23
C LEU A 87 0.17 4.76 -3.75
N GLY A 88 0.92 3.88 -4.43
CA GLY A 88 2.24 4.18 -4.96
C GLY A 88 3.33 4.35 -3.90
N VAL A 89 3.16 3.72 -2.73
CA VAL A 89 4.09 3.84 -1.59
C VAL A 89 5.46 3.25 -1.92
N ASP A 90 5.51 2.22 -2.76
CA ASP A 90 6.74 1.66 -3.33
C ASP A 90 7.58 2.73 -4.05
N ARG A 91 6.95 3.55 -4.90
CA ARG A 91 7.60 4.64 -5.61
C ARG A 91 8.05 5.75 -4.67
N GLN A 92 7.23 6.08 -3.66
CA GLN A 92 7.59 7.07 -2.64
C GLN A 92 8.82 6.64 -1.84
N ILE A 93 8.89 5.37 -1.44
CA ILE A 93 10.04 4.81 -0.73
C ILE A 93 11.29 4.86 -1.62
N LEU A 94 11.18 4.40 -2.88
CA LEU A 94 12.32 4.43 -3.80
C LEU A 94 12.80 5.88 -4.04
N GLN A 95 11.89 6.82 -4.26
CA GLN A 95 12.23 8.23 -4.42
C GLN A 95 12.87 8.81 -3.17
N GLY A 96 12.41 8.42 -1.97
CA GLY A 96 13.01 8.80 -0.70
C GLY A 96 14.44 8.28 -0.56
N MET A 97 14.69 7.02 -0.93
CA MET A 97 16.02 6.42 -0.93
C MET A 97 16.96 7.12 -1.92
N ILE A 98 16.48 7.40 -3.14
CA ILE A 98 17.24 8.14 -4.16
C ILE A 98 17.61 9.53 -3.64
N SER A 99 16.63 10.26 -3.10
CA SER A 99 16.83 11.61 -2.56
C SER A 99 17.85 11.61 -1.42
N ARG A 100 17.78 10.60 -0.53
CA ARG A 100 18.73 10.45 0.58
C ARG A 100 20.15 10.19 0.08
N TYR A 101 20.34 9.27 -0.86
CA TYR A 101 21.69 9.03 -1.41
C TYR A 101 22.21 10.19 -2.24
N ALA A 102 21.34 10.92 -2.93
CA ALA A 102 21.73 12.15 -3.62
C ALA A 102 22.22 13.21 -2.62
N ALA A 103 21.51 13.37 -1.51
CA ALA A 103 21.91 14.28 -0.43
C ALA A 103 23.25 13.86 0.20
N LEU A 104 23.48 12.57 0.46
CA LEU A 104 24.76 12.09 0.99
C LEU A 104 25.92 12.30 0.02
N THR A 105 25.70 12.03 -1.26
CA THR A 105 26.68 12.29 -2.33
C THR A 105 27.04 13.77 -2.39
N GLU A 106 26.04 14.64 -2.29
CA GLU A 106 26.23 16.08 -2.28
C GLU A 106 26.96 16.56 -1.03
N ALA A 107 26.61 16.03 0.15
CA ALA A 107 27.30 16.34 1.40
C ALA A 107 28.80 15.99 1.31
N GLN A 108 29.13 14.83 0.75
CA GLN A 108 30.52 14.43 0.51
C GLN A 108 31.21 15.35 -0.50
N ARG A 109 30.52 15.74 -1.59
CA ARG A 109 31.03 16.69 -2.59
C ARG A 109 31.35 18.06 -1.97
N LEU A 110 30.57 18.50 -0.99
CA LEU A 110 30.78 19.73 -0.23
C LEU A 110 31.87 19.60 0.86
N GLY A 111 32.48 18.42 1.00
CA GLY A 111 33.54 18.16 1.98
C GLY A 111 33.02 18.02 3.41
N LEU A 112 31.73 17.74 3.59
CA LEU A 112 31.18 17.43 4.91
C LEU A 112 31.67 16.04 5.32
N SER A 113 32.25 15.95 6.52
CA SER A 113 32.76 14.69 7.09
C SER A 113 32.27 14.53 8.52
N VAL A 114 31.90 13.30 8.91
CA VAL A 114 31.52 12.97 10.29
C VAL A 114 32.60 12.05 10.87
N SER A 115 33.07 12.39 12.06
CA SER A 115 34.09 11.62 12.78
C SER A 115 33.48 10.46 13.55
N ASP A 116 34.29 9.43 13.84
CA ASP A 116 33.84 8.25 14.58
C ASP A 116 33.43 8.58 16.02
N ALA A 117 34.04 9.61 16.60
CA ALA A 117 33.67 10.13 17.92
C ALA A 117 32.24 10.70 17.92
N GLU A 118 31.85 11.40 16.85
CA GLU A 118 30.49 11.93 16.71
C GLU A 118 29.46 10.81 16.52
N VAL A 119 29.79 9.78 15.73
CA VAL A 119 28.96 8.58 15.57
C VAL A 119 28.77 7.89 16.93
N THR A 120 29.87 7.66 17.65
CA THR A 120 29.83 7.05 18.99
C THR A 120 28.98 7.87 19.95
N GLN A 121 29.17 9.20 19.96
CA GLN A 121 28.40 10.10 20.81
C GLN A 121 26.91 10.07 20.45
N ARG A 122 26.56 10.01 19.17
CA ARG A 122 25.15 9.86 18.75
C ARG A 122 24.58 8.54 19.26
N ILE A 123 25.27 7.43 19.07
CA ILE A 123 24.80 6.09 19.49
C ILE A 123 24.59 6.01 21.00
N VAL A 124 25.54 6.51 21.79
CA VAL A 124 25.44 6.54 23.27
C VAL A 124 24.27 7.39 23.75
N ASN A 125 23.88 8.41 22.97
CA ASN A 125 22.75 9.29 23.27
C ASN A 125 21.41 8.81 22.72
N LEU A 126 21.37 7.69 22.00
CA LEU A 126 20.10 7.14 21.51
C LEU A 126 19.30 6.56 22.68
N PRO A 127 18.03 6.97 22.89
CA PRO A 127 17.20 6.45 23.97
C PRO A 127 17.06 4.92 23.94
N ALA A 128 17.09 4.31 22.75
CA ALA A 128 17.03 2.86 22.57
C ALA A 128 18.23 2.10 23.17
N PHE A 129 19.36 2.78 23.38
CA PHE A 129 20.57 2.21 23.97
C PHE A 129 20.90 2.83 25.33
N GLN A 130 19.92 3.45 25.99
CA GLN A 130 20.06 3.98 27.33
C GLN A 130 19.20 3.23 28.35
N GLU A 131 19.76 3.01 29.53
CA GLU A 131 19.06 2.53 30.71
C GLU A 131 19.38 3.50 31.85
N ASN A 132 18.34 4.14 32.41
CA ASN A 132 18.48 5.20 33.42
C ASN A 132 19.40 6.37 32.99
N GLY A 133 19.40 6.72 31.70
CA GLY A 133 20.22 7.79 31.14
C GLY A 133 21.70 7.43 30.95
N GLN A 134 22.09 6.18 31.17
CA GLN A 134 23.43 5.67 30.90
C GLN A 134 23.40 4.63 29.77
N PHE A 135 24.48 4.53 29.01
CA PHE A 135 24.58 3.55 27.93
C PHE A 135 24.47 2.12 28.46
N VAL A 136 23.67 1.29 27.78
CA VAL A 136 23.41 -0.12 28.17
C VAL A 136 24.63 -1.04 28.10
N GLY A 137 25.76 -0.55 27.55
CA GLY A 137 27.00 -1.29 27.39
C GLY A 137 27.06 -2.08 26.07
N ALA A 138 28.29 -2.43 25.66
CA ALA A 138 28.57 -3.03 24.35
C ALA A 138 27.80 -4.35 24.12
N GLN A 139 27.69 -5.22 25.12
CA GLN A 139 26.97 -6.49 24.97
C GLN A 139 25.48 -6.30 24.66
N ARG A 140 24.80 -5.41 25.38
CA ARG A 140 23.37 -5.15 25.15
C ARG A 140 23.13 -4.42 23.83
N TYR A 141 24.03 -3.52 23.44
CA TYR A 141 24.04 -2.91 22.11
C TYR A 141 24.14 -3.97 21.00
N LEU A 142 25.13 -4.85 21.06
CA LEU A 142 25.31 -5.93 20.08
C LEU A 142 24.10 -6.89 20.04
N GLN A 143 23.50 -7.18 21.20
CA GLN A 143 22.28 -7.99 21.27
C GLN A 143 21.10 -7.27 20.60
N ALA A 144 20.92 -5.98 20.88
CA ALA A 144 19.84 -5.19 20.28
C ALA A 144 19.94 -5.14 18.75
N LEU A 145 21.14 -5.01 18.18
CA LEU A 145 21.35 -5.07 16.74
C LEU A 145 21.04 -6.45 16.14
N GLN A 146 21.39 -7.53 16.84
CA GLN A 146 21.07 -8.90 16.42
C GLN A 146 19.57 -9.21 16.46
N PHE A 147 18.83 -8.59 17.39
CA PHE A 147 17.37 -8.74 17.50
C PHE A 147 16.60 -7.90 16.48
N GLN A 148 17.26 -7.02 15.74
CA GLN A 148 16.61 -6.35 14.61
C GLN A 148 16.21 -7.35 13.53
N ARG A 149 15.21 -6.98 12.73
CA ARG A 149 14.71 -7.80 11.62
C ARG A 149 14.81 -6.99 10.33
N PRO A 150 15.80 -7.25 9.47
CA PRO A 150 16.88 -8.24 9.60
C PRO A 150 17.93 -7.86 10.66
N PRO A 151 18.74 -8.82 11.14
CA PRO A 151 19.87 -8.54 12.02
C PRO A 151 20.85 -7.59 11.33
N MET A 152 21.41 -6.65 12.09
CA MET A 152 22.36 -5.66 11.57
C MET A 152 23.73 -5.84 12.22
N SER A 153 24.81 -5.65 11.46
CA SER A 153 26.16 -5.59 12.04
C SER A 153 26.42 -4.22 12.69
N PRO A 154 27.35 -4.12 13.65
CA PRO A 154 27.74 -2.84 14.24
C PRO A 154 28.23 -1.83 13.20
N GLU A 155 29.03 -2.29 12.24
CA GLU A 155 29.61 -1.45 11.19
C GLU A 155 28.51 -0.89 10.27
N GLN A 156 27.52 -1.71 9.93
CA GLN A 156 26.36 -1.27 9.14
C GLN A 156 25.56 -0.22 9.90
N PHE A 157 25.32 -0.43 11.19
CA PHE A 157 24.56 0.50 12.01
C PHE A 157 25.31 1.83 12.21
N GLU A 158 26.60 1.78 12.48
CA GLU A 158 27.46 2.96 12.61
C GLU A 158 27.50 3.78 11.32
N GLU A 159 27.51 3.13 10.15
CA GLU A 159 27.45 3.82 8.86
C GLU A 159 26.08 4.43 8.57
N GLU A 160 24.98 3.77 8.98
CA GLU A 160 23.64 4.37 8.93
C GLU A 160 23.56 5.63 9.79
N VAL A 161 24.09 5.58 11.01
CA VAL A 161 24.16 6.72 11.93
C VAL A 161 25.04 7.83 11.36
N ARG A 162 26.18 7.48 10.76
CA ARG A 162 27.04 8.46 10.08
C ARG A 162 26.31 9.19 8.96
N GLY A 163 25.57 8.44 8.15
CA GLY A 163 24.71 9.00 7.10
C GLY A 163 23.63 9.93 7.65
N ASP A 164 22.98 9.57 8.76
CA ASP A 164 21.99 10.45 9.41
C ASP A 164 22.60 11.78 9.87
N ILE A 165 23.76 11.74 10.54
CA ILE A 165 24.46 12.95 10.99
C ILE A 165 24.85 13.82 9.79
N MET A 166 25.32 13.19 8.70
CA MET A 166 25.69 13.89 7.47
C MET A 166 24.50 14.59 6.82
N PHE A 167 23.37 13.89 6.75
CA PHE A 167 22.13 14.42 6.18
C PHE A 167 21.60 15.61 6.99
N GLU A 168 21.54 15.49 8.32
CA GLU A 168 21.15 16.58 9.22
C GLU A 168 22.08 17.80 9.07
N ARG A 169 23.39 17.58 8.93
CA ARG A 169 24.37 18.64 8.73
C ARG A 169 24.18 19.35 7.40
N LEU A 170 23.92 18.62 6.32
CA LEU A 170 23.59 19.20 5.02
C LEU A 170 22.31 20.04 5.11
N GLN A 171 21.26 19.50 5.72
CA GLN A 171 20.00 20.22 5.91
C GLN A 171 20.24 21.52 6.69
N THR A 172 20.98 21.45 7.79
CA THR A 172 21.33 22.61 8.61
C THR A 172 22.17 23.63 7.83
N ALA A 173 23.09 23.20 6.98
CA ALA A 173 23.87 24.10 6.13
C ALA A 173 22.98 24.83 5.10
N ILE A 174 21.95 24.14 4.57
CA ILE A 174 21.00 24.69 3.60
C ILE A 174 19.95 25.58 4.26
N THR A 175 19.53 25.30 5.49
CA THR A 175 18.43 26.06 6.13
C THR A 175 18.91 27.02 7.21
N GLY A 176 20.14 26.89 7.69
CA GLY A 176 20.64 27.67 8.83
C GLY A 176 20.77 29.17 8.57
N TRP A 177 20.75 29.58 7.30
CA TRP A 177 20.72 31.00 6.91
C TRP A 177 19.30 31.55 6.74
N ILE A 178 18.27 30.70 6.77
CA ILE A 178 16.88 31.14 6.64
C ILE A 178 16.42 31.70 7.98
N THR A 179 16.10 32.99 8.00
CA THR A 179 15.47 33.66 9.15
C THR A 179 14.01 33.89 8.85
N VAL A 180 13.13 33.54 9.77
CA VAL A 180 11.69 33.84 9.70
C VAL A 180 11.41 34.98 10.66
N SER A 181 10.67 35.98 10.21
CA SER A 181 10.24 37.10 11.05
C SER A 181 9.08 36.70 11.97
N ASP A 182 8.95 37.37 13.12
CA ASP A 182 7.80 37.18 14.01
C ASP A 182 6.46 37.48 13.30
N GLU A 183 6.48 38.36 12.29
CA GLU A 183 5.31 38.69 11.46
C GLU A 183 4.89 37.50 10.59
N GLU A 184 5.82 36.85 9.91
CA GLU A 184 5.54 35.64 9.12
C GLU A 184 5.01 34.50 10.01
N ILE A 185 5.55 34.35 11.22
CA ILE A 185 5.04 33.38 12.20
C ILE A 185 3.61 33.73 12.60
N ALA A 186 3.33 35.00 12.91
CA ALA A 186 2.00 35.45 13.29
C ALA A 186 0.98 35.29 12.16
N GLU A 187 1.38 35.54 10.92
CA GLU A 187 0.52 35.38 9.74
C GLU A 187 0.22 33.92 9.46
N GLU A 188 1.23 33.04 9.53
CA GLU A 188 1.04 31.59 9.39
C GLU A 188 0.11 31.04 10.48
N HIS A 189 0.34 31.45 11.73
CA HIS A 189 -0.49 31.07 12.86
C HIS A 189 -1.94 31.54 12.68
N ARG A 190 -2.16 32.79 12.23
CA ARG A 190 -3.51 33.25 11.87
C ARG A 190 -4.09 32.38 10.77
N ARG A 191 -3.40 32.17 9.66
CA ARG A 191 -3.88 31.37 8.53
C ARG A 191 -4.32 29.96 8.93
N ARG A 192 -3.59 29.30 9.84
CA ARG A 192 -3.93 27.95 10.31
C ARG A 192 -5.07 27.90 11.32
N ASN A 193 -5.20 28.94 12.15
CA ASN A 193 -6.07 28.91 13.33
C ASN A 193 -7.25 29.88 13.25
N GLU A 194 -7.31 30.71 12.21
CA GLU A 194 -8.42 31.63 11.97
C GLU A 194 -9.68 30.84 11.64
N LYS A 195 -10.70 31.03 12.48
CA LYS A 195 -12.01 30.44 12.33
C LYS A 195 -12.99 31.53 11.95
N VAL A 196 -13.61 31.39 10.79
CA VAL A 196 -14.67 32.30 10.35
C VAL A 196 -16.00 31.76 10.83
N LYS A 197 -16.75 32.57 11.59
CA LYS A 197 -18.15 32.28 11.93
C LYS A 197 -19.02 32.97 10.87
N VAL A 198 -19.70 32.17 10.07
CA VAL A 198 -20.64 32.67 9.05
C VAL A 198 -22.05 32.48 9.59
N GLU A 199 -22.83 33.55 9.64
CA GLU A 199 -24.28 33.46 9.84
C GLU A 199 -24.94 33.42 8.46
N VAL A 200 -25.65 32.33 8.20
CA VAL A 200 -26.37 32.12 6.93
C VAL A 200 -27.85 32.32 7.21
N VAL A 201 -28.48 33.21 6.45
CA VAL A 201 -29.93 33.32 6.38
C VAL A 201 -30.38 32.54 5.14
N THR A 202 -31.17 31.49 5.36
CA THR A 202 -31.71 30.66 4.28
C THR A 202 -33.17 31.03 4.06
N PHE A 203 -33.57 31.18 2.81
CA PHE A 203 -34.96 31.38 2.40
C PHE A 203 -35.52 30.07 1.87
N HIS A 204 -36.54 29.51 2.51
CA HIS A 204 -37.25 28.35 1.98
C HIS A 204 -38.43 28.79 1.13
N GLY A 205 -38.57 28.26 -0.08
CA GLY A 205 -39.68 28.64 -0.97
C GLY A 205 -41.06 28.33 -0.38
N ASP A 206 -41.15 27.34 0.51
CA ASP A 206 -42.39 27.01 1.21
C ASP A 206 -42.83 28.11 2.19
N ASP A 207 -41.91 28.91 2.75
CA ASP A 207 -42.23 30.00 3.67
C ASP A 207 -43.01 31.14 3.00
N TYR A 208 -42.98 31.18 1.66
CA TYR A 208 -43.61 32.22 0.83
C TYR A 208 -44.78 31.68 0.01
N ARG A 209 -45.11 30.40 0.15
CA ARG A 209 -46.12 29.74 -0.68
C ARG A 209 -47.52 30.29 -0.44
N ASP A 210 -47.83 30.66 0.79
CA ASP A 210 -49.13 31.20 1.20
C ASP A 210 -49.32 32.66 0.76
N GLU A 211 -48.24 33.36 0.38
CA GLU A 211 -48.29 34.73 -0.14
C GLU A 211 -48.48 34.78 -1.66
N ILE A 212 -48.41 33.63 -2.34
CA ILE A 212 -48.55 33.52 -3.79
C ILE A 212 -49.93 32.94 -4.12
N GLU A 213 -50.87 33.81 -4.53
CA GLU A 213 -52.10 33.37 -5.18
C GLU A 213 -51.85 33.30 -6.70
N VAL A 214 -51.84 32.09 -7.25
CA VAL A 214 -51.78 31.88 -8.70
C VAL A 214 -53.21 31.77 -9.24
N SER A 215 -53.56 32.62 -10.20
CA SER A 215 -54.86 32.58 -10.86
C SER A 215 -54.92 31.51 -11.96
N ASP A 216 -56.13 31.01 -12.27
CA ASP A 216 -56.35 30.06 -13.36
C ASP A 216 -55.91 30.63 -14.73
N GLU A 217 -55.99 31.95 -14.89
CA GLU A 217 -55.59 32.67 -16.10
C GLU A 217 -54.07 32.65 -16.29
N GLU A 218 -53.30 32.79 -15.22
CA GLU A 218 -51.83 32.69 -15.24
C GLU A 218 -51.36 31.25 -15.46
N ILE A 219 -52.07 30.27 -14.90
CA ILE A 219 -51.80 28.84 -15.16
C ILE A 219 -52.00 28.53 -16.64
N GLN A 220 -53.09 29.02 -17.24
CA GLN A 220 -53.39 28.81 -18.65
C GLN A 220 -52.34 29.49 -19.54
N ALA A 221 -51.96 30.73 -19.24
CA ALA A 221 -50.93 31.45 -19.98
C ALA A 221 -49.57 30.72 -19.94
N GLN A 222 -49.16 30.20 -18.77
CA GLN A 222 -47.92 29.45 -18.60
C GLN A 222 -47.94 28.10 -19.35
N TYR A 223 -49.09 27.42 -19.35
CA TYR A 223 -49.29 26.18 -20.09
C TYR A 223 -49.18 26.40 -21.61
N ASP A 224 -49.80 27.48 -22.10
CA ASP A 224 -49.80 27.84 -23.53
C ASP A 224 -48.42 28.32 -24.01
N GLU A 225 -47.62 28.95 -23.13
CA GLU A 225 -46.24 29.38 -23.43
C GLU A 225 -45.25 28.21 -23.49
N SER A 226 -45.45 27.16 -22.68
CA SER A 226 -44.52 26.01 -22.57
C SER A 226 -45.18 24.62 -22.73
N PRO A 227 -45.92 24.35 -23.81
CA PRO A 227 -46.69 23.10 -23.97
C PRO A 227 -45.81 21.84 -24.04
N LEU A 228 -44.56 21.96 -24.51
CA LEU A 228 -43.60 20.86 -24.57
C LEU A 228 -43.09 20.43 -23.18
N ALA A 229 -43.09 21.34 -22.19
CA ALA A 229 -42.64 21.04 -20.82
C ALA A 229 -43.68 20.23 -20.03
N TYR A 230 -44.95 20.27 -20.45
CA TYR A 230 -46.07 19.57 -19.82
C TYR A 230 -46.56 18.36 -20.64
N GLN A 231 -45.81 17.96 -21.65
CA GLN A 231 -46.16 16.81 -22.48
C GLN A 231 -45.82 15.50 -21.76
N GLU A 232 -46.80 14.63 -21.59
CA GLU A 232 -46.50 13.28 -21.09
C GLU A 232 -45.64 12.51 -22.11
N PRO A 233 -44.60 11.80 -21.65
CA PRO A 233 -43.80 10.96 -22.54
C PRO A 233 -44.66 9.87 -23.20
N GLU A 234 -44.26 9.45 -24.40
CA GLU A 234 -45.01 8.52 -25.22
C GLU A 234 -45.28 7.19 -24.48
N LYS A 235 -46.54 6.92 -24.14
CA LYS A 235 -46.98 5.64 -23.53
C LYS A 235 -47.53 4.73 -24.63
N ARG A 236 -46.94 3.55 -24.81
CA ARG A 236 -47.44 2.52 -25.74
C ARG A 236 -48.10 1.37 -25.01
N LYS A 237 -49.31 0.99 -25.44
CA LYS A 237 -49.96 -0.26 -25.01
C LYS A 237 -49.46 -1.39 -25.90
N LEU A 238 -48.67 -2.30 -25.33
CA LEU A 238 -48.18 -3.49 -26.01
C LEU A 238 -49.00 -4.71 -25.59
N ARG A 239 -49.37 -5.54 -26.57
CA ARG A 239 -49.86 -6.90 -26.33
C ARG A 239 -48.78 -7.84 -26.82
N PHE A 240 -48.26 -8.68 -25.94
CA PHE A 240 -47.26 -9.68 -26.29
C PHE A 240 -47.71 -11.05 -25.82
N LEU A 241 -47.18 -12.07 -26.48
CA LEU A 241 -47.34 -13.47 -26.11
C LEU A 241 -45.95 -13.94 -25.67
N LEU A 242 -45.83 -14.31 -24.40
CA LEU A 242 -44.59 -14.86 -23.86
C LEU A 242 -44.56 -16.34 -24.20
N VAL A 243 -43.58 -16.76 -25.00
CA VAL A 243 -43.34 -18.18 -25.28
C VAL A 243 -42.15 -18.60 -24.45
N ASP A 244 -42.38 -19.50 -23.49
CA ASP A 244 -41.34 -20.07 -22.66
C ASP A 244 -40.82 -21.35 -23.32
N GLU A 245 -39.59 -21.27 -23.84
CA GLU A 245 -38.94 -22.39 -24.51
C GLU A 245 -38.78 -23.60 -23.56
N SER A 246 -38.56 -23.36 -22.27
CA SER A 246 -38.38 -24.44 -21.29
C SER A 246 -39.64 -25.29 -21.14
N THR A 247 -40.81 -24.65 -21.15
CA THR A 247 -42.11 -25.35 -21.10
C THR A 247 -42.40 -26.15 -22.37
N ILE A 248 -41.91 -25.66 -23.52
CA ILE A 248 -42.02 -26.41 -24.78
C ILE A 248 -41.11 -27.64 -24.75
N PHE A 249 -39.86 -27.50 -24.32
CA PHE A 249 -38.93 -28.62 -24.24
C PHE A 249 -39.37 -29.70 -23.26
N GLU A 250 -40.00 -29.34 -22.13
CA GLU A 250 -40.58 -30.32 -21.20
C GLU A 250 -41.76 -31.12 -21.78
N SER A 251 -42.48 -30.55 -22.76
CA SER A 251 -43.59 -31.22 -23.44
C SER A 251 -43.17 -32.16 -24.58
N ILE A 252 -41.91 -32.09 -25.01
CA ILE A 252 -41.36 -32.92 -26.08
C ILE A 252 -40.70 -34.15 -25.43
N ASN A 253 -41.36 -35.30 -25.56
CA ASN A 253 -40.84 -36.58 -25.08
C ASN A 253 -40.58 -37.49 -26.30
N PRO A 254 -39.39 -37.42 -26.92
CA PRO A 254 -39.13 -38.09 -28.19
C PRO A 254 -39.12 -39.61 -28.00
N THR A 255 -39.74 -40.33 -28.94
CA THR A 255 -39.74 -41.79 -28.95
C THR A 255 -38.42 -42.35 -29.48
N GLU A 256 -38.06 -43.60 -29.11
CA GLU A 256 -36.81 -44.23 -29.56
C GLU A 256 -36.70 -44.31 -31.09
N ASP A 257 -37.82 -44.51 -31.78
CA ASP A 257 -37.88 -44.53 -33.25
C ASP A 257 -37.54 -43.16 -33.86
N GLU A 258 -37.99 -42.06 -33.23
CA GLU A 258 -37.69 -40.69 -33.68
C GLU A 258 -36.23 -40.31 -33.43
N LEU A 259 -35.61 -40.84 -32.36
CA LEU A 259 -34.20 -40.63 -32.06
C LEU A 259 -33.28 -41.41 -33.02
N GLN A 260 -33.64 -42.63 -33.41
CA GLN A 260 -32.89 -43.44 -34.39
C GLN A 260 -32.97 -42.90 -35.82
N GLN A 261 -34.01 -42.14 -36.16
CA GLN A 261 -34.14 -41.55 -37.49
C GLN A 261 -33.33 -40.26 -37.65
N TYR A 262 -32.99 -39.60 -36.54
CA TYR A 262 -32.23 -38.35 -36.51
C TYR A 262 -30.71 -38.58 -36.40
N TYR A 263 -30.25 -39.65 -35.75
CA TYR A 263 -28.84 -40.03 -35.58
C TYR A 263 -28.42 -41.16 -36.51
#